data_AF-A0A1V3JDF2-F1
#
_entry.id   AF-A0A1V3JDF2-F1
#
_cell.length_a   1.000
_cell.length_b   1.000
_cell.length_c   1.000
_cell.angle_alpha   90.00
_cell.angle_beta   90.00
_cell.angle_gamma   90.00
#
_symmetry.space_group_name_H-M   'P 1'
#
loop_
_entity.id
_entity.type
_entity.pdbx_description
1 polymer ?
#
loop_
_entity_poly.entity_id
_entity_poly.type
_entity_poly.pdbx_seq_one_letter_code
_entity_poly.pdbx_strand_id
1 'polypeptide(L)'
;MDVYANQEATTGRDYKHIVQRKAQLEVGQLLKHHTKHAKMDAETKMRLAGPGGTIIIDGKGITLKGKVTVKGDLVTTGGAPDKIETLSFLANEGEGLCQVCEAMKNKKKEAEKN
;
A
#
# COMPACT_ATOMS: atom_id res chain seq x y z
N MET A 1 -18.68 -21.73 34.46
CA MET A 1 -19.81 -20.79 34.53
C MET A 1 -19.26 -19.44 34.12
N ASP A 2 -19.59 -18.99 32.92
CA ASP A 2 -19.20 -17.65 32.47
C ASP A 2 -20.23 -16.65 33.00
N VAL A 3 -19.75 -15.68 33.79
CA VAL A 3 -20.60 -14.62 34.34
C VAL A 3 -20.68 -13.51 33.29
N TYR A 4 -21.87 -13.33 32.72
CA TYR A 4 -22.15 -12.22 31.81
C TYR A 4 -22.63 -11.03 32.64
N ALA A 5 -21.92 -9.91 32.54
CA ALA A 5 -22.28 -8.65 33.18
C ALA A 5 -22.14 -7.50 32.18
N ASN A 6 -23.08 -6.56 32.21
CA ASN A 6 -23.00 -5.34 31.42
C ASN A 6 -22.07 -4.34 32.12
N GLN A 7 -21.28 -3.61 31.33
CA GLN A 7 -20.48 -2.48 31.81
C GLN A 7 -20.84 -1.23 31.02
N GLU A 8 -21.24 -0.18 31.75
CA GLU A 8 -21.52 1.15 31.20
C GLU A 8 -20.73 2.19 32.01
N ALA A 9 -20.12 3.16 31.32
CA ALA A 9 -19.36 4.22 31.96
C ALA A 9 -19.56 5.55 31.23
N THR A 10 -19.94 6.58 31.97
CA THR A 10 -20.10 7.95 31.47
C THR A 10 -19.04 8.84 32.09
N THR A 11 -18.22 9.46 31.24
CA THR A 11 -17.17 10.40 31.67
C THR A 11 -17.55 11.81 31.27
N GLY A 12 -17.59 12.75 32.22
CA GLY A 12 -18.09 14.11 31.97
C GLY A 12 -17.11 15.05 31.27
N ARG A 13 -15.80 14.84 31.38
CA ARG A 13 -14.79 15.73 30.79
C ARG A 13 -13.68 14.99 30.06
N ASP A 14 -12.76 14.37 30.81
CA ASP A 14 -11.54 13.79 30.25
C ASP A 14 -11.40 12.32 30.65
N TYR A 15 -11.01 11.47 29.69
CA TYR A 15 -10.59 10.09 29.93
C TYR A 15 -9.18 9.88 29.40
N LYS A 16 -8.27 9.38 30.23
CA LYS A 16 -6.89 9.04 29.85
C LYS A 16 -6.59 7.62 30.30
N HIS A 17 -6.26 6.76 29.33
CA HIS A 17 -5.81 5.40 29.57
C HIS A 17 -4.37 5.26 29.09
N ILE A 18 -3.46 4.85 29.98
CA ILE A 18 -2.07 4.54 29.63
C ILE A 18 -1.79 3.08 29.97
N VAL A 19 -1.32 2.31 29.00
CA VAL A 19 -0.90 0.92 29.19
C VAL A 19 0.58 0.82 28.86
N GLN A 20 1.39 0.38 29.81
CA GLN A 20 2.86 0.37 29.70
C GLN A 20 3.41 -0.74 28.79
N ARG A 21 2.61 -1.78 28.50
CA ARG A 21 3.10 -2.95 27.76
C ARG A 21 2.16 -3.39 26.64
N LYS A 22 1.07 -4.09 26.96
CA LYS A 22 0.16 -4.67 25.97
C LYS A 22 -1.28 -4.41 26.35
N ALA A 23 -2.03 -3.81 25.43
CA ALA A 23 -3.48 -3.72 25.47
C ALA A 23 -4.05 -4.58 24.32
N GLN A 24 -5.09 -5.36 24.60
CA GLN A 24 -5.81 -6.17 23.61
C GLN A 24 -7.30 -6.02 23.89
N LEU A 25 -8.06 -5.68 22.85
CA LEU A 25 -9.50 -5.51 22.92
C LEU A 25 -10.14 -6.46 21.91
N GLU A 26 -10.87 -7.44 22.42
CA GLU A 26 -11.64 -8.39 21.62
C GLU A 26 -13.12 -8.07 21.73
N VAL A 27 -13.79 -7.92 20.59
CA VAL A 27 -15.21 -7.57 20.52
C VAL A 27 -15.91 -8.57 19.63
N GLY A 28 -16.92 -9.26 20.16
CA GLY A 28 -17.58 -10.37 19.45
C GLY A 28 -18.51 -9.95 18.31
N GLN A 29 -19.02 -8.72 18.31
CA GLN A 29 -19.99 -8.25 17.30
C GLN A 29 -19.59 -6.90 16.68
N LEU A 30 -19.59 -5.83 17.46
CA LEU A 30 -19.39 -4.48 16.94
C LEU A 30 -18.51 -3.63 17.86
N LEU A 31 -17.38 -3.16 17.32
CA LEU A 31 -16.58 -2.08 17.90
C LEU A 31 -16.88 -0.78 17.15
N LYS A 32 -17.38 0.24 17.84
CA LYS A 32 -17.72 1.54 17.26
C LYS A 32 -16.97 2.67 17.99
N HIS A 33 -16.16 3.41 17.24
CA HIS A 33 -15.58 4.68 17.69
C HIS A 33 -16.29 5.84 16.98
N HIS A 34 -16.98 6.69 17.74
CA HIS A 34 -17.65 7.88 17.21
C HIS A 34 -17.05 9.12 17.87
N THR A 35 -16.39 9.95 17.09
CA THR A 35 -15.73 11.19 17.53
C THR A 35 -15.72 12.21 16.38
N LYS A 36 -15.58 13.49 16.71
CA LYS A 36 -15.35 14.56 15.72
C LYS A 36 -13.94 14.47 15.10
N HIS A 37 -12.94 14.11 15.90
CA HIS A 37 -11.55 13.98 15.48
C HIS A 37 -10.96 12.69 16.05
N ALA A 38 -10.39 11.85 15.18
CA ALA A 38 -9.71 10.62 15.56
C ALA A 38 -8.23 10.71 15.14
N LYS A 39 -7.34 10.47 16.10
CA LYS A 39 -5.89 10.38 15.85
C LYS A 39 -5.40 9.03 16.36
N MET A 40 -4.71 8.30 15.50
CA MET A 40 -4.05 7.04 15.84
C MET A 40 -2.62 7.14 15.34
N ASP A 41 -1.67 7.12 16.28
CA ASP A 41 -0.25 7.19 15.98
C ASP A 41 0.39 5.85 16.37
N ALA A 42 1.25 5.34 15.51
CA ALA A 42 2.08 4.17 15.78
C ALA A 42 3.52 4.50 15.37
N GLU A 43 4.48 4.17 16.23
CA GLU A 43 5.88 4.51 16.01
C GLU A 43 6.49 3.72 14.84
N THR A 44 6.24 2.42 14.79
CA THR A 44 6.89 1.55 13.79
C THR A 44 5.94 1.14 12.67
N LYS A 45 4.71 0.73 13.03
CA LYS A 45 3.80 0.09 12.09
C LYS A 45 2.35 0.17 12.55
N MET A 46 1.48 0.62 11.66
CA MET A 46 0.03 0.49 11.80
C MET A 46 -0.51 -0.49 10.76
N ARG A 47 -1.35 -1.44 11.18
CA ARG A 47 -1.98 -2.42 10.30
C ARG A 47 -3.48 -2.45 10.56
N LEU A 48 -4.27 -2.19 9.53
CA LEU A 48 -5.72 -2.33 9.55
C LEU A 48 -6.12 -3.42 8.55
N ALA A 49 -6.64 -4.54 9.02
CA ALA A 49 -6.91 -5.71 8.21
C ALA A 49 -8.35 -6.18 8.36
N GLY A 50 -8.93 -6.66 7.26
CA GLY A 50 -10.23 -7.31 7.24
C GLY A 50 -10.32 -8.28 6.05
N PRO A 51 -11.45 -8.99 5.88
CA PRO A 51 -11.59 -9.99 4.83
C PRO A 51 -11.36 -9.47 3.40
N GLY A 52 -11.67 -8.19 3.16
CA GLY A 52 -11.50 -7.56 1.84
C GLY A 52 -10.10 -7.03 1.54
N GLY A 53 -9.19 -6.99 2.53
CA GLY A 53 -7.87 -6.42 2.32
C GLY A 53 -7.14 -5.96 3.57
N THR A 54 -6.02 -5.29 3.37
CA THR A 54 -5.18 -4.76 4.46
C THR A 54 -4.55 -3.44 4.06
N ILE A 55 -4.59 -2.48 4.99
CA ILE A 55 -3.84 -1.22 4.94
C ILE A 55 -2.66 -1.35 5.90
N ILE A 56 -1.45 -1.03 5.43
CA ILE A 56 -0.24 -1.01 6.24
C ILE A 56 0.42 0.35 6.08
N ILE A 57 0.75 0.98 7.20
CA ILE A 57 1.53 2.22 7.25
C ILE A 57 2.79 1.93 8.07
N ASP A 58 3.95 2.12 7.45
CA ASP A 58 5.26 1.93 8.08
C ASP A 58 6.29 2.88 7.47
N GLY A 59 7.57 2.73 7.86
CA GLY A 59 8.66 3.59 7.40
C GLY A 59 8.91 3.57 5.88
N LYS A 60 8.31 2.66 5.12
CA LYS A 60 8.39 2.63 3.64
C LYS A 60 7.23 3.36 2.96
N GLY A 61 6.22 3.77 3.73
CA GLY A 61 5.02 4.44 3.23
C GLY A 61 3.75 3.65 3.50
N ILE A 62 2.76 3.80 2.60
CA ILE A 62 1.43 3.21 2.73
C ILE A 62 1.27 2.08 1.70
N THR A 63 0.92 0.89 2.17
CA THR A 63 0.60 -0.27 1.33
C THR A 63 -0.88 -0.63 1.43
N LEU A 64 -1.55 -0.73 0.29
CA LEU A 64 -2.92 -1.23 0.17
C LEU A 64 -2.91 -2.62 -0.47
N LYS A 65 -3.41 -3.63 0.24
CA LYS A 65 -3.52 -5.02 -0.25
C LYS A 65 -4.99 -5.40 -0.41
N GLY A 66 -5.34 -5.98 -1.57
CA GLY A 66 -6.70 -6.40 -1.91
C GLY A 66 -7.26 -5.61 -3.09
N LYS A 67 -8.57 -5.75 -3.34
CA LYS A 67 -9.25 -4.96 -4.37
C LYS A 67 -9.46 -3.55 -3.86
N VAL A 68 -8.78 -2.58 -4.45
CA VAL A 68 -8.89 -1.17 -4.09
C VAL A 68 -9.79 -0.46 -5.09
N THR A 69 -10.70 0.37 -4.60
CA THR A 69 -11.51 1.27 -5.43
C THR A 69 -11.46 2.63 -4.79
N VAL A 70 -10.96 3.62 -5.53
CA VAL A 70 -10.97 5.02 -5.11
C VAL A 70 -12.16 5.68 -5.79
N LYS A 71 -12.99 6.36 -5.00
CA LYS A 71 -14.07 7.20 -5.52
C LYS A 71 -13.63 8.65 -5.41
N GLY A 72 -13.57 9.34 -6.54
CA GLY A 72 -12.99 10.69 -6.65
C GLY A 72 -11.57 10.66 -7.24
N ASP A 73 -10.94 11.83 -7.30
CA ASP A 73 -9.64 11.99 -7.94
C ASP A 73 -8.51 11.40 -7.07
N LEU A 74 -7.69 10.56 -7.69
CA LEU A 74 -6.43 10.11 -7.11
C LEU A 74 -5.30 10.90 -7.77
N VAL A 75 -4.75 11.87 -7.05
CA VAL A 75 -3.55 12.58 -7.49
C VAL A 75 -2.35 11.66 -7.28
N THR A 76 -1.75 11.22 -8.38
CA THR A 76 -0.51 10.46 -8.35
C THR A 76 0.62 11.38 -8.77
N THR A 77 1.53 11.68 -7.85
CA THR A 77 2.81 12.31 -8.19
C THR A 77 3.79 11.18 -8.45
N GLY A 78 3.87 10.72 -9.70
CA GLY A 78 4.80 9.67 -10.08
C GLY A 78 6.24 10.16 -9.97
N GLY A 79 7.05 9.48 -9.16
CA GLY A 79 8.45 9.29 -9.50
C GLY A 79 8.49 8.08 -10.43
N ALA A 80 9.01 8.24 -11.65
CA ALA A 80 9.33 7.07 -12.46
C ALA A 80 10.21 6.17 -11.59
N PRO A 81 9.90 4.86 -11.44
CA PRO A 81 10.89 3.96 -10.89
C PRO A 81 12.13 4.15 -11.77
N ASP A 82 13.27 4.48 -11.17
CA ASP A 82 14.54 4.57 -11.87
C ASP A 82 14.57 3.39 -12.83
N LYS A 83 14.53 3.70 -14.13
CA LYS A 83 14.71 2.68 -15.14
C LYS A 83 16.04 2.06 -14.80
N ILE A 84 15.96 0.82 -14.34
CA ILE A 84 17.06 -0.04 -13.94
C ILE A 84 18.26 0.29 -14.84
N GLU A 85 19.42 0.53 -14.22
CA GLU A 85 20.71 0.82 -14.86
C GLU A 85 21.15 -0.24 -15.91
N THR A 86 20.35 -1.28 -16.14
CA THR A 86 20.49 -2.23 -17.24
C THR A 86 20.39 -1.57 -18.62
N LEU A 87 19.65 -0.47 -18.78
CA LEU A 87 19.68 0.31 -20.02
C LEU A 87 20.98 1.11 -20.18
N SER A 88 21.59 1.52 -19.08
CA SER A 88 22.88 2.24 -19.07
C SER A 88 24.02 1.33 -19.52
N PHE A 89 23.99 0.04 -19.14
CA PHE A 89 25.00 -0.93 -19.58
C PHE A 89 24.91 -1.24 -21.08
N LEU A 90 23.69 -1.43 -21.61
CA LEU A 90 23.50 -1.69 -23.06
C LEU A 90 23.85 -0.48 -23.95
N ALA A 91 23.65 0.74 -23.46
CA ALA A 91 24.00 1.95 -24.21
C ALA A 91 25.52 2.20 -24.29
N ASN A 92 26.28 1.75 -23.29
CA ASN A 92 27.73 1.94 -23.25
C ASN A 92 28.50 0.88 -24.07
N GLU A 93 27.88 -0.27 -24.36
CA GLU A 93 28.49 -1.35 -25.15
C GLU A 93 28.18 -1.26 -26.65
N GLY A 94 27.48 -0.21 -27.10
CA GLY A 94 27.28 0.08 -28.52
C GLY A 94 26.36 -0.90 -29.27
N GLU A 95 25.75 -1.87 -28.58
CA GLU A 95 24.77 -2.76 -29.20
C GLU A 95 23.39 -2.09 -29.24
N GLY A 96 22.81 -2.03 -30.44
CA GLY A 96 21.50 -1.43 -30.66
C GLY A 96 20.43 -2.06 -29.78
N LEU A 97 19.69 -1.21 -29.05
CA LEU A 97 18.59 -1.51 -28.12
C LEU A 97 17.44 -2.37 -28.68
N CYS A 98 17.50 -2.81 -29.93
CA CYS A 98 16.52 -3.70 -30.51
C CYS A 98 17.15 -4.57 -31.63
N GLN A 99 17.80 -5.67 -31.24
CA GLN A 99 18.26 -6.71 -32.18
C GLN A 99 17.13 -7.22 -33.10
N VAL A 100 15.88 -7.20 -32.62
CA VAL A 100 14.67 -7.57 -33.39
C VAL A 100 14.35 -6.56 -34.49
N CYS A 101 14.62 -5.27 -34.26
CA CYS A 101 14.30 -4.19 -35.20
C CYS A 101 15.28 -4.17 -36.38
N GLU A 102 16.55 -4.53 -36.17
CA GLU A 102 17.53 -4.67 -37.25
C GLU A 102 17.27 -5.92 -38.11
N ALA A 103 16.91 -7.04 -37.47
CA ALA A 103 16.52 -8.26 -38.20
C ALA A 103 15.32 -8.04 -39.13
N MET A 104 14.36 -7.19 -38.71
CA MET A 104 13.19 -6.81 -39.53
C MET A 104 13.55 -5.88 -40.70
N LYS A 105 14.56 -5.00 -40.55
CA LYS A 105 15.05 -4.16 -41.66
C LYS A 105 15.71 -4.98 -42.77
N ASN A 106 16.43 -6.05 -42.41
CA ASN A 106 17.13 -6.87 -43.39
C ASN A 106 16.17 -7.75 -44.21
N LYS A 107 15.14 -8.33 -43.58
CA LYS A 107 14.10 -9.10 -44.29
C LYS A 107 13.30 -8.28 -45.30
N LYS A 108 13.12 -6.97 -45.03
CA LYS A 108 12.40 -6.09 -45.96
C LYS A 108 13.21 -5.78 -47.23
N LYS A 109 14.55 -5.73 -47.14
CA LYS A 109 15.44 -5.50 -48.29
C LYS A 109 15.57 -6.70 -49.21
N GLU A 110 15.41 -7.92 -48.69
CA GLU A 110 15.46 -9.16 -49.50
C GLU A 110 14.14 -9.41 -50.26
N ALA A 111 13.00 -8.91 -49.75
CA ALA A 111 11.70 -9.03 -50.41
C ALA A 111 11.49 -8.06 -51.59
N GLU A 112 12.32 -7.02 -51.72
CA GLU A 112 12.22 -6.01 -52.80
C GLU A 112 13.17 -6.30 -53.99
N LYS A 113 13.87 -7.44 -53.99
CA LYS A 113 14.86 -7.79 -55.03
C LYS A 113 14.53 -9.02 -55.89
N ASN A 114 13.30 -9.54 -55.82
CA ASN A 114 12.75 -10.53 -56.75
C ASN A 114 11.53 -9.96 -57.48
#